data_AF-A0A527GKB8-F1
#
_entry.id   AF-A0A527GKB8-F1
#
_cell.length_a   1.000
_cell.length_b   1.000
_cell.length_c   1.000
_cell.angle_alpha   90.00
_cell.angle_beta   90.00
_cell.angle_gamma   90.00
#
_symmetry.space_group_name_H-M   'P 1'
#
loop_
_entity.id
_entity.type
_entity.pdbx_description
1 polymer ?
#
loop_
_entity_poly.entity_id
_entity_poly.type
_entity_poly.pdbx_seq_one_letter_code
_entity_poly.pdbx_strand_id
1 'polypeptide(L)' 'MSGKNTDMRTPLAKVRGLGSAREGTGHFWRQRLTAIANIPLILFFVGFLIALNGADYAHVRAALANPFVALVMAL' A
#
# COMPACT_ATOMS: atom_id res chain seq x y z
N MET A 1 -37.04 33.37 -5.86
CA MET A 1 -37.28 32.74 -4.55
C MET A 1 -36.22 31.66 -4.34
N SER A 2 -35.25 31.92 -3.46
CA SER A 2 -34.06 31.07 -3.27
C SER A 2 -34.36 29.97 -2.24
N GLY A 3 -34.32 28.72 -2.68
CA GLY A 3 -34.46 27.55 -1.82
C GLY A 3 -33.23 27.41 -0.92
N LYS A 4 -33.35 27.80 0.35
CA LYS A 4 -32.34 27.59 1.38
C LYS A 4 -32.27 26.09 1.70
N ASN A 5 -31.38 25.37 1.02
CA ASN A 5 -31.02 24.00 1.39
C ASN A 5 -30.49 24.01 2.83
N THR A 6 -31.25 23.37 3.72
CA THR A 6 -30.92 23.27 5.15
C THR A 6 -29.71 22.35 5.29
N ASP A 7 -28.52 22.92 5.43
CA ASP A 7 -27.28 22.18 5.64
C ASP A 7 -27.36 21.52 7.03
N MET A 8 -27.74 20.24 7.08
CA MET A 8 -27.92 19.44 8.30
C MET A 8 -26.59 19.07 8.99
N ARG A 9 -25.46 19.66 8.58
CA ARG A 9 -24.15 19.44 9.18
C ARG A 9 -23.87 20.46 10.27
N THR A 10 -23.62 19.99 11.49
CA THR A 10 -23.20 20.87 12.59
C THR A 10 -21.87 21.55 12.27
N PRO A 11 -21.64 22.80 12.69
CA PRO A 11 -20.37 23.50 12.48
C PRO A 11 -19.16 22.67 12.97
N LEU A 12 -19.33 22.00 14.11
CA LEU A 12 -18.34 21.08 14.68
C LEU A 12 -18.02 19.88 13.79
N ALA A 13 -18.99 19.31 13.07
CA ALA A 13 -18.76 18.20 12.15
C ALA A 13 -18.01 18.64 10.89
N LYS A 14 -18.21 19.89 10.44
CA LYS A 14 -17.52 20.48 9.27
C LYS A 14 -16.04 20.74 9.56
N VAL A 15 -15.74 21.33 10.73
CA VAL A 15 -14.36 21.66 11.14
C VAL A 15 -13.52 20.42 11.47
N ARG A 16 -14.16 19.33 11.93
CA ARG A 16 -13.44 18.07 12.22
C ARG A 16 -13.10 17.27 10.95
N GLY A 17 -13.75 17.53 9.81
CA GLY A 17 -13.38 16.92 8.52
C GLY A 17 -13.49 15.39 8.42
N LEU A 18 -14.04 14.72 9.44
CA LEU A 18 -14.02 13.26 9.58
C LEU A 18 -15.05 12.51 8.70
N GLY A 19 -15.88 13.23 7.93
CA GLY A 19 -17.02 12.62 7.20
C GLY A 19 -18.07 12.01 8.13
N SER A 20 -19.22 11.56 7.61
CA SER A 20 -20.33 11.08 8.46
C SER A 20 -20.00 9.81 9.25
N ALA A 21 -19.03 9.02 8.80
CA ALA A 21 -18.63 7.74 9.41
C ALA A 21 -17.43 7.84 10.35
N ARG A 22 -16.79 9.01 10.50
CA ARG A 22 -15.57 9.25 11.28
C ARG A 22 -14.31 8.42 10.96
N GLU A 23 -14.39 7.46 10.04
CA GLU A 23 -13.29 6.49 9.80
C GLU A 23 -12.84 6.38 8.32
N GLY A 24 -13.59 6.98 7.40
CA GLY A 24 -13.43 6.70 5.96
C GLY A 24 -12.08 7.12 5.36
N THR A 25 -11.48 8.19 5.84
CA THR A 25 -10.19 8.69 5.30
C THR A 25 -9.02 7.79 5.67
N GLY A 26 -9.02 7.21 6.87
CA GLY A 26 -7.95 6.32 7.34
C GLY A 26 -7.93 5.00 6.56
N HIS A 27 -9.09 4.37 6.37
CA HIS A 27 -9.19 3.11 5.62
C HIS A 27 -8.78 3.26 4.15
N PHE A 28 -9.25 4.33 3.51
CA PHE A 28 -8.92 4.69 2.13
C PHE A 28 -7.45 5.01 1.93
N TRP A 29 -6.82 5.65 2.92
CA TRP A 29 -5.40 6.00 2.88
C TRP A 29 -4.51 4.77 3.13
N ARG A 30 -4.85 3.93 4.12
CA ARG A 30 -4.16 2.65 4.37
C ARG A 30 -4.19 1.74 3.14
N GLN A 31 -5.33 1.59 2.48
CA GLN A 31 -5.43 0.78 1.25
C GLN A 31 -4.49 1.27 0.14
N ARG A 32 -4.41 2.58 -0.08
CA ARG A 32 -3.47 3.16 -1.07
C ARG A 32 -2.02 2.97 -0.67
N LEU A 33 -1.71 3.19 0.60
CA LEU A 33 -0.36 3.03 1.10
C LEU A 33 0.13 1.58 0.93
N THR A 34 -0.70 0.59 1.30
CA THR A 34 -0.38 -0.83 1.09
C THR A 34 -0.24 -1.16 -0.39
N ALA A 35 -1.15 -0.67 -1.23
CA ALA A 35 -1.06 -0.89 -2.67
C ALA A 35 0.24 -0.32 -3.26
N ILE A 36 0.64 0.89 -2.85
CA ILE A 36 1.89 1.53 -3.28
C ILE A 36 3.11 0.78 -2.74
N ALA A 37 3.06 0.30 -1.48
CA ALA A 37 4.15 -0.48 -0.88
C ALA A 37 4.39 -1.81 -1.60
N ASN A 38 3.34 -2.43 -2.15
CA ASN A 38 3.48 -3.66 -2.94
C ASN A 38 4.13 -3.45 -4.31
N ILE A 39 4.07 -2.24 -4.88
CA ILE A 39 4.67 -1.97 -6.20
C ILE A 39 6.18 -2.28 -6.22
N PRO A 40 7.02 -1.71 -5.34
CA PRO A 40 8.44 -2.02 -5.34
C PRO A 40 8.73 -3.48 -4.98
N LEU A 41 7.94 -4.09 -4.08
CA LEU A 41 8.09 -5.51 -3.72
C LEU A 41 7.89 -6.43 -4.93
N ILE A 42 6.80 -6.23 -5.68
CA ILE A 42 6.50 -7.03 -6.87
C ILE A 42 7.52 -6.77 -7.97
N LEU A 43 7.93 -5.51 -8.19
CA LEU A 43 8.96 -5.19 -9.18
C LEU A 43 10.29 -5.87 -8.87
N PHE A 44 10.71 -5.86 -7.59
CA PHE A 44 11.90 -6.56 -7.16
C PHE A 44 11.76 -8.07 -7.34
N PHE A 45 10.63 -8.66 -6.95
CA PHE A 45 10.37 -10.09 -7.11
C PHE A 45 10.44 -10.54 -8.57
N VAL A 46 9.79 -9.82 -9.48
CA VAL A 46 9.85 -10.12 -10.92
C VAL A 46 11.27 -9.95 -11.46
N GLY A 47 11.95 -8.86 -11.09
CA GLY A 47 13.34 -8.63 -11.47
C GLY A 47 14.28 -9.74 -10.99
N PHE A 48 14.08 -10.21 -9.75
CA PHE A 48 14.85 -11.30 -9.14
C PHE A 48 14.63 -12.63 -9.86
N LEU A 49 13.38 -12.96 -10.22
CA LEU A 49 13.05 -14.16 -11.01
C LEU A 49 13.68 -14.13 -12.40
N ILE A 50 13.68 -12.96 -13.07
CA ILE A 50 14.32 -12.80 -14.37
C ILE A 50 15.84 -12.95 -14.24
N ALA A 51 16.45 -12.35 -13.21
CA ALA A 51 17.88 -12.40 -12.99
C ALA A 51 18.40 -13.82 -12.66
N LEU A 52 17.60 -14.63 -11.96
CA LEU A 52 17.93 -16.02 -11.65
C LEU A 52 17.35 -17.03 -12.65
N ASN A 53 16.74 -16.56 -13.74
CA ASN A 53 16.20 -17.44 -14.76
C ASN A 53 17.33 -18.25 -15.40
N GLY A 54 17.28 -19.58 -15.26
CA GLY A 54 18.33 -20.47 -15.75
C GLY A 54 19.59 -20.56 -14.87
N ALA A 55 19.59 -19.93 -13.69
CA ALA A 55 20.69 -20.08 -12.72
C ALA A 55 20.70 -21.49 -12.10
N ASP A 56 21.89 -21.98 -11.75
CA ASP A 56 22.02 -23.25 -11.05
C ASP A 56 21.54 -23.16 -9.59
N TYR A 57 21.35 -24.32 -8.95
CA TYR A 57 20.90 -24.39 -7.55
C TYR A 57 21.84 -23.66 -6.59
N ALA A 58 23.16 -23.69 -6.84
CA ALA A 58 24.14 -23.06 -5.97
C ALA A 58 24.02 -21.52 -6.00
N HIS A 59 23.79 -20.94 -7.18
CA HIS A 59 23.57 -19.51 -7.38
C HIS A 59 22.26 -19.05 -6.76
N VAL A 60 21.17 -19.80 -6.91
CA VAL A 60 19.89 -19.49 -6.25
C VAL A 60 20.04 -19.56 -4.73
N ARG A 61 20.70 -20.59 -4.21
CA ARG A 61 20.99 -20.72 -2.77
C ARG A 61 21.84 -19.57 -2.25
N ALA A 62 22.87 -19.15 -2.99
CA ALA A 62 23.72 -18.03 -2.60
C ALA A 62 22.96 -16.70 -2.60
N ALA A 63 22.09 -16.47 -3.59
CA ALA A 63 21.24 -15.29 -3.67
C ALA A 63 20.26 -15.20 -2.49
N LEU A 64 19.64 -16.32 -2.11
CA LEU A 64 18.73 -16.40 -0.96
C LEU A 64 19.45 -16.39 0.40
N ALA A 65 20.74 -16.73 0.45
CA ALA A 65 21.54 -16.64 1.68
C ALA A 65 21.80 -15.18 2.09
N ASN A 66 21.57 -14.21 1.21
CA ASN A 66 21.66 -12.81 1.55
C ASN A 66 20.44 -12.40 2.41
N PRO A 67 20.64 -11.92 3.65
CA PRO A 67 19.55 -11.60 4.57
C PRO A 67 18.62 -10.49 4.05
N PHE A 68 19.12 -9.57 3.21
CA PHE A 68 18.29 -8.53 2.61
C PHE A 68 17.36 -9.10 1.53
N VAL A 69 17.88 -9.98 0.68
CA VAL A 69 17.08 -10.65 -0.36
C VAL A 69 16.04 -11.54 0.31
N ALA A 70 16.44 -12.32 1.31
CA ALA A 70 15.54 -13.16 2.08
C ALA A 70 14.40 -12.35 2.75
N LEU A 71 14.73 -11.20 3.34
CA LEU A 71 13.74 -10.32 3.96
C LEU A 71 12.72 -9.79 2.94
N VAL A 72 13.19 -9.28 1.80
CA VAL A 72 12.31 -8.74 0.75
C VAL A 72 11.45 -9.85 0.11
N MET A 73 11.93 -11.09 0.05
CA MET A 73 11.15 -12.23 -0.43
C MET A 73 10.14 -12.78 0.58
N ALA A 74 10.30 -12.50 1.88
CA ALA A 74 9.41 -12.96 2.92
C ALA A 74 8.21 -12.03 3.18
N LEU A 75 8.27 -10.79 2.69
CA LEU A 75 7.27 -9.72 2.84
C LEU A 75 6.27 -9.70 1.67
#